data_AF-A0A8T7C9A7-F1
#
_entry.id   AF-A0A8T7C9A7-F1
#
_cell.length_a   1.000
_cell.length_b   1.000
_cell.length_c   1.000
_cell.angle_alpha   90.00
_cell.angle_beta   90.00
_cell.angle_gamma   90.00
#
_symmetry.space_group_name_H-M   'P 1'
#
loop_
_entity.id
_entity.type
_entity.pdbx_description
1 polymer ?
#
loop_
_entity_poly.entity_id
_entity_poly.type
_entity_poly.pdbx_seq_one_letter_code
_entity_poly.pdbx_strand_id
1 'polypeptide(L)'
;MSNRIKCDTIGHRKGLIEITPGIHGKCINVETWSIHPDIDLSKRDIRDANFPDEGVTGNTEIELTAEQARSLIKMLQSALAET
;
A
#
# COMPACT_ATOMS: atom_id res chain seq x y z
N MET A 1 2.22 -9.80 11.48
CA MET A 1 3.08 -8.72 10.97
C MET A 1 2.36 -8.08 9.80
N SER A 2 2.22 -6.76 9.81
CA SER A 2 1.74 -6.01 8.64
C SER A 2 2.95 -5.73 7.76
N ASN A 3 2.88 -6.14 6.49
CA ASN A 3 3.93 -5.87 5.51
C ASN A 3 3.54 -4.62 4.75
N ARG A 4 4.34 -3.56 4.87
CA ARG A 4 4.17 -2.31 4.14
C ARG A 4 5.27 -2.12 3.11
N ILE A 5 4.90 -1.59 1.95
CA ILE A 5 5.82 -1.14 0.91
C ILE A 5 5.66 0.36 0.77
N LYS A 6 6.78 1.10 0.85
CA LYS A 6 6.84 2.53 0.54
C LYS A 6 6.95 2.71 -0.96
N CYS A 7 6.09 3.53 -1.53
CA CYS A 7 6.07 3.87 -2.95
C CYS A 7 6.38 5.36 -3.07
N ASP A 8 7.66 5.74 -3.06
CA ASP A 8 8.11 7.13 -3.05
C ASP A 8 9.14 7.47 -4.16
N THR A 9 9.44 6.53 -5.05
CA THR A 9 10.33 6.73 -6.20
C THR A 9 9.90 7.89 -7.11
N ILE A 10 8.59 8.13 -7.26
CA ILE A 10 8.04 9.23 -8.05
C ILE A 10 7.55 10.34 -7.10
N GLY A 11 8.28 11.45 -7.06
CA GLY A 11 8.08 12.50 -6.03
C GLY A 11 6.67 13.08 -5.91
N HIS A 12 5.90 13.13 -7.01
CA HIS A 12 4.51 13.62 -7.01
C HIS A 12 3.44 12.52 -6.93
N ARG A 13 3.86 11.24 -6.86
CA ARG A 13 2.98 10.06 -6.73
C ARG A 13 3.50 9.20 -5.59
N LYS A 14 3.32 9.69 -4.37
CA LYS A 14 3.77 9.03 -3.15
C LYS A 14 2.65 8.22 -2.53
N GLY A 15 3.01 7.08 -1.94
CA GLY A 15 2.04 6.24 -1.26
C GLY A 15 2.63 5.08 -0.49
N LEU A 16 1.73 4.27 0.04
CA LEU A 16 2.05 3.03 0.74
C LEU A 16 1.09 1.94 0.26
N ILE A 17 1.59 0.71 0.22
CA ILE A 17 0.77 -0.49 0.10
C ILE A 17 0.94 -1.30 1.37
N GLU A 18 -0.16 -1.61 2.05
CA GLU A 18 -0.20 -2.46 3.23
C GLU A 18 -1.00 -3.74 2.95
N ILE A 19 -0.43 -4.89 3.33
CA ILE A 19 -1.09 -6.20 3.19
C ILE A 19 -1.35 -6.79 4.57
N THR A 20 -2.62 -7.06 4.86
CA THR A 20 -3.04 -7.66 6.14
C THR A 20 -4.01 -8.83 5.91
N PRO A 21 -3.67 -10.06 6.33
CA PRO A 21 -4.58 -11.19 6.21
C PRO A 21 -5.63 -11.22 7.32
N GLY A 22 -6.82 -11.74 7.01
CA GLY A 22 -7.78 -12.16 8.03
C GLY A 22 -8.49 -11.04 8.78
N ILE A 23 -8.61 -9.84 8.19
CA ILE A 23 -9.45 -8.77 8.74
C ILE A 23 -10.92 -9.21 8.69
N HIS A 24 -11.41 -9.62 7.51
CA HIS A 24 -12.71 -10.27 7.39
C HIS A 24 -12.56 -11.71 6.83
N GLY A 25 -12.63 -12.69 7.73
CA GLY A 25 -12.67 -14.11 7.37
C GLY A 25 -11.43 -14.60 6.61
N LYS A 26 -11.64 -15.15 5.40
CA LYS A 26 -10.57 -15.74 4.56
C LYS A 26 -10.02 -14.76 3.51
N CYS A 27 -10.29 -13.47 3.67
CA CYS A 27 -9.81 -12.43 2.78
C CYS A 27 -8.44 -11.89 3.20
N ILE A 28 -7.76 -11.27 2.23
CA ILE A 28 -6.52 -10.53 2.38
C ILE A 28 -6.86 -9.07 2.07
N ASN A 29 -6.68 -8.18 3.05
CA ASN A 29 -6.83 -6.76 2.83
C ASN A 29 -5.59 -6.23 2.10
N VAL A 30 -5.84 -5.48 1.03
CA VAL A 30 -4.87 -4.66 0.31
C VAL A 30 -5.29 -3.22 0.53
N GLU A 31 -4.51 -2.54 1.34
CA GLU A 31 -4.75 -1.14 1.66
C GLU A 31 -3.72 -0.27 0.94
N THR A 32 -4.20 0.80 0.32
CA THR A 32 -3.38 1.77 -0.39
C THR A 32 -3.58 3.15 0.21
N TRP A 33 -2.48 3.84 0.47
CA TRP A 33 -2.48 5.20 1.00
C TRP A 33 -1.86 6.12 -0.03
N SER A 34 -2.56 7.20 -0.37
CA SER A 34 -2.03 8.31 -1.15
C SER A 34 -1.47 9.35 -0.21
N ILE A 35 -0.23 9.74 -0.44
CA ILE A 35 0.51 10.63 0.44
C ILE A 35 0.81 11.94 -0.29
N HIS A 36 0.61 13.07 0.41
CA HIS A 36 0.89 14.38 -0.13
C HIS A 36 2.36 14.47 -0.61
N PRO A 37 2.63 15.02 -1.82
CA PRO A 37 3.98 15.07 -2.40
C PRO A 37 5.05 15.68 -1.49
N ASP A 38 4.68 16.63 -0.63
CA ASP A 38 5.63 17.32 0.26
C ASP A 38 6.04 16.50 1.49
N ILE A 39 5.43 15.34 1.72
CA ILE A 39 5.78 14.45 2.83
C ILE A 39 7.01 13.63 2.48
N ASP A 40 8.01 13.65 3.38
CA ASP A 40 9.18 12.80 3.34
C ASP A 40 8.90 11.44 4.02
N LEU A 41 8.63 10.42 3.20
CA LEU A 41 8.39 9.05 3.66
C LEU A 41 9.67 8.30 4.03
N SER A 42 10.87 8.80 3.70
CA SER A 42 12.12 8.10 4.02
C SER A 42 12.40 8.06 5.54
N LYS A 43 11.85 9.04 6.27
CA LYS A 43 12.12 9.25 7.71
C LYS A 43 10.90 9.07 8.62
N ARG A 44 9.72 8.81 8.05
CA ARG A 44 8.45 8.75 8.80
C ARG A 44 7.69 7.46 8.52
N ASP A 45 7.02 6.93 9.54
CA ASP A 45 5.95 5.95 9.39
C ASP A 45 4.61 6.71 9.39
N ILE A 46 3.67 6.29 8.54
CA ILE A 46 2.31 6.87 8.52
C ILE A 46 1.57 6.65 9.86
N ARG A 47 1.96 5.62 10.61
CA ARG A 47 1.41 5.34 11.94
C ARG A 47 2.11 6.09 13.07
N ASP A 48 3.12 6.92 12.76
CA ASP A 48 3.71 7.79 13.77
C ASP A 48 2.65 8.76 14.27
N ALA A 49 2.55 8.93 15.60
CA ALA A 49 1.58 9.85 16.20
C ALA A 49 1.77 11.32 15.76
N ASN A 50 2.93 11.64 15.19
CA ASN A 50 3.27 12.96 14.65
C ASN A 50 3.17 13.02 13.11
N PHE A 51 2.60 12.00 12.46
CA PHE A 51 2.31 12.07 11.05
C PHE A 51 1.21 13.12 10.83
N PRO A 52 1.41 14.10 9.94
CA PRO A 52 0.43 15.16 9.74
C PRO A 52 -0.85 14.59 9.14
N ASP A 53 -2.01 15.02 9.65
CA ASP A 53 -3.32 14.57 9.17
C ASP A 53 -3.49 14.89 7.68
N GLU A 54 -3.07 16.08 7.25
CA GLU A 54 -3.08 16.50 5.85
C GLU A 54 -2.06 15.76 4.95
N GLY A 55 -1.18 14.96 5.56
CA GLY A 55 -0.19 14.15 4.85
C GLY A 55 -0.82 13.00 4.07
N VAL A 56 -2.02 12.55 4.47
CA VAL A 56 -2.79 11.52 3.76
C VAL A 56 -3.84 12.19 2.88
N THR A 57 -3.71 12.05 1.56
CA THR A 57 -4.65 12.64 0.60
C THR A 57 -5.70 11.66 0.11
N GLY A 58 -5.55 10.37 0.44
CA GLY A 58 -6.52 9.34 0.15
C GLY A 58 -6.13 8.01 0.77
N ASN A 59 -7.14 7.20 1.06
CA ASN A 59 -6.96 5.83 1.52
C ASN A 59 -8.00 4.96 0.79
N THR A 60 -7.59 3.76 0.38
CA THR A 60 -8.49 2.79 -0.23
C THR A 60 -8.12 1.40 0.25
N GLU A 61 -9.11 0.73 0.82
CA GLU A 61 -9.03 -0.65 1.29
C GLU A 61 -9.86 -1.55 0.38
N ILE A 62 -9.25 -2.62 -0.11
CA ILE A 62 -9.95 -3.66 -0.87
C ILE A 62 -9.59 -5.03 -0.33
N GLU A 63 -10.58 -5.92 -0.33
CA GLU A 63 -10.37 -7.29 0.12
C GLU A 63 -10.32 -8.27 -1.04
N LEU A 64 -9.29 -9.12 -1.02
CA LEU A 64 -9.09 -10.17 -1.99
C LEU A 64 -9.29 -11.53 -1.35
N THR A 65 -10.05 -12.39 -2.01
CA THR A 65 -9.98 -13.84 -1.74
C THR A 65 -8.58 -14.36 -2.08
N ALA A 66 -8.24 -15.55 -1.57
CA ALA A 66 -6.97 -16.19 -1.89
C ALA A 66 -6.78 -16.44 -3.41
N GLU A 67 -7.86 -16.64 -4.17
CA GLU A 67 -7.80 -16.81 -5.63
C GLU A 67 -7.49 -15.49 -6.36
N GLN A 68 -8.16 -14.41 -5.97
CA GLN A 68 -7.90 -13.08 -6.52
C GLN A 68 -6.48 -12.61 -6.20
N ALA A 69 -6.00 -12.84 -4.97
CA ALA A 69 -4.63 -12.51 -4.57
C ALA A 69 -3.59 -13.26 -5.42
N ARG A 70 -3.81 -14.57 -5.70
CA ARG A 70 -2.95 -15.33 -6.62
C ARG A 70 -2.97 -14.78 -8.04
N SER A 71 -4.12 -14.29 -8.51
CA SER A 71 -4.23 -13.67 -9.83
C SER A 71 -3.46 -12.34 -9.89
N LEU A 72 -3.57 -11.51 -8.85
CA LEU A 72 -2.78 -10.28 -8.72
C LEU A 72 -1.27 -10.56 -8.74
N ILE A 73 -0.81 -11.58 -7.99
CA ILE A 73 0.61 -11.99 -7.99
C ILE A 73 1.09 -12.34 -9.40
N LYS A 74 0.30 -13.12 -10.16
CA LYS A 74 0.66 -13.46 -11.54
C LYS A 74 0.75 -12.23 -12.44
N MET A 75 -0.18 -11.29 -12.31
CA MET A 75 -0.14 -10.04 -13.08
C MET A 75 1.11 -9.21 -12.76
N LEU A 76 1.47 -9.11 -11.48
CA LEU A 76 2.69 -8.42 -11.05
C LEU A 76 3.95 -9.11 -11.59
N GLN A 77 4.01 -10.44 -11.53
CA GLN A 77 5.12 -11.23 -12.09
C GLN A 77 5.27 -11.01 -13.60
N SER A 78 4.17 -10.98 -14.35
CA SER A 78 4.20 -10.67 -15.77
C SER A 78 4.72 -9.25 -16.03
N ALA A 79 4.24 -8.24 -15.31
CA ALA A 79 4.70 -6.86 -15.47
C ALA A 79 6.20 -6.71 -15.18
N LEU A 80 6.71 -7.41 -14.16
CA LEU A 80 8.15 -7.43 -13.84
C LEU A 80 9.00 -8.04 -14.95
N ALA A 81 8.48 -8.99 -15.71
CA ALA A 81 9.19 -9.58 -16.85
C ALA A 81 9.28 -8.64 -18.06
N GLU A 82 8.47 -7.58 -18.09
CA GLU A 82 8.43 -6.56 -19.14
C GLU A 82 9.20 -5.28 -18.77
N THR A 83 9.74 -5.20 -17.55
CA THR A 83 10.47 -4.02 -17.03
C THR A 83 11.98 -4.25 -17.10
#